data_AF-A0A7G6WTY7-F1
#
_entry.id   AF-A0A7G6WTY7-F1
#
_cell.length_a   1.000
_cell.length_b   1.000
_cell.length_c   1.000
_cell.angle_alpha   90.00
_cell.angle_beta   90.00
_cell.angle_gamma   90.00
#
_symmetry.space_group_name_H-M   'P 1'
#
loop_
_entity.id
_entity.type
_entity.pdbx_description
1 polymer ?
#
loop_
_entity_poly.entity_id
_entity_poly.type
_entity_poly.pdbx_seq_one_letter_code
_entity_poly.pdbx_strand_id
1 'polypeptide(L)'
;MSTGVPTIRAPAMAPPPKAVPMSSPAPALPATTTLADRADSALASFLDSYWDPDRQYFTTYSDRRRHPEHAFGPADGLYSDFWWEAQLWDLVMDAYERTGDQAHEELVHAVYDGFAAAYPTFVNDYNDDVGWWAQGSARAYELTGVPRYLDRARELLDSIWEQRDATGGIWWRRSVRDQRNVATNGPAAITAVKVYAATGDTQYLDRAQTLYSWIKSNLQSRGQVYDRLEHGVLVKNNHTYNAGNYIGAATALYGATCDGSYLSDALSAADWVASQPYADGVLPYEGVGDGAGFKPILVRQLHRLAVELGQPQYLPFLRHNAERAWRNRRTSDGLIGPDWNSPAPNGPLQSLTAGAGAALLQIVAL
;
A
#
# COMPACT_ATOMS: atom_id res chain seq x y z
N MET A 1 7.05 71.33 33.39
CA MET A 1 7.02 71.85 32.01
C MET A 1 5.91 71.12 31.27
N SER A 2 4.85 71.83 30.92
CA SER A 2 3.61 71.30 30.34
C SER A 2 3.56 71.68 28.86
N THR A 3 3.45 70.68 27.99
CA THR A 3 3.20 70.78 26.54
C THR A 3 2.30 69.58 26.23
N GLY A 4 1.01 69.70 25.90
CA GLY A 4 0.44 70.44 24.77
C GLY A 4 0.38 69.52 23.55
N VAL A 5 -0.76 68.83 23.33
CA VAL A 5 -1.05 68.11 22.07
C VAL A 5 -2.40 68.62 21.53
N PRO A 6 -2.52 68.97 20.24
CA PRO A 6 -3.73 69.55 19.67
C PRO A 6 -4.72 68.48 19.18
N THR A 7 -6.02 68.72 19.42
CA THR A 7 -7.14 67.98 18.83
C THR A 7 -7.34 68.30 17.35
N ILE A 8 -7.24 67.28 16.50
CA ILE A 8 -7.63 67.34 15.08
C ILE A 8 -9.08 66.84 14.95
N ARG A 9 -9.97 67.69 14.43
CA ARG A 9 -11.36 67.36 14.06
C ARG A 9 -11.36 66.57 12.74
N ALA A 10 -12.00 65.40 12.71
CA ALA A 10 -12.26 64.66 11.47
C ALA A 10 -13.39 65.32 10.65
N PRO A 11 -13.33 65.30 9.30
CA PRO A 11 -14.40 65.82 8.44
C PRO A 11 -15.56 64.80 8.34
N ALA A 12 -16.77 65.32 8.09
CA ALA A 12 -18.00 64.55 8.01
C ALA A 12 -18.03 63.61 6.78
N MET A 13 -18.47 62.37 6.99
CA MET A 13 -18.67 61.34 5.96
C MET A 13 -19.91 61.62 5.11
N ALA A 14 -19.80 61.44 3.79
CA ALA A 14 -20.93 61.46 2.86
C ALA A 14 -21.83 60.21 3.05
N PRO A 15 -23.14 60.28 2.77
CA PRO A 15 -24.05 59.15 2.93
C PRO A 15 -23.75 58.04 1.92
N PRO A 16 -24.02 56.76 2.26
CA PRO A 16 -23.71 55.64 1.40
C PRO A 16 -24.62 55.61 0.16
N PRO A 17 -24.13 55.10 -0.98
CA PRO A 17 -24.96 54.91 -2.17
C PRO A 17 -26.05 53.86 -1.92
N LYS A 18 -27.22 54.06 -2.55
CA LYS A 18 -28.37 53.15 -2.47
C LYS A 18 -28.00 51.75 -2.99
N ALA A 19 -28.41 50.73 -2.24
CA ALA A 19 -28.18 49.33 -2.57
C ALA A 19 -28.83 48.94 -3.92
N VAL A 20 -28.05 48.30 -4.78
CA VAL A 20 -28.52 47.59 -5.98
C VAL A 20 -29.09 46.24 -5.53
N PRO A 21 -30.22 45.75 -6.08
CA PRO A 21 -30.75 44.44 -5.69
C PRO A 21 -29.76 43.36 -6.10
N MET A 22 -29.23 42.61 -5.14
CA MET A 22 -28.43 41.42 -5.43
C MET A 22 -29.36 40.38 -6.05
N SER A 23 -29.03 39.91 -7.26
CA SER A 23 -29.70 38.73 -7.82
C SER A 23 -29.51 37.56 -6.87
N SER A 24 -30.55 36.73 -6.72
CA SER A 24 -30.50 35.47 -5.97
C SER A 24 -29.20 34.71 -6.27
N PRO A 25 -28.57 34.08 -5.27
CA PRO A 25 -27.38 33.28 -5.52
C PRO A 25 -27.76 32.17 -6.50
N ALA A 26 -26.92 31.98 -7.52
CA ALA A 26 -27.00 30.80 -8.37
C ALA A 26 -26.99 29.54 -7.47
N PRO A 27 -27.71 28.47 -7.82
CA PRO A 27 -27.65 27.22 -7.07
C PRO A 27 -26.17 26.79 -6.99
N ALA A 28 -25.73 26.43 -5.79
CA ALA A 28 -24.40 25.90 -5.59
C ALA A 28 -24.16 24.73 -6.56
N LEU A 29 -23.06 24.80 -7.32
CA LEU A 29 -22.58 23.65 -8.07
C LEU A 29 -22.47 22.47 -7.09
N PRO A 30 -22.88 21.24 -7.46
CA PRO A 30 -22.70 20.09 -6.59
C PRO A 30 -21.22 20.01 -6.19
N ALA A 31 -20.96 19.85 -4.89
CA ALA A 31 -19.60 19.80 -4.37
C ALA A 31 -18.80 18.74 -5.16
N THR A 32 -17.71 19.15 -5.79
CA THR A 32 -16.78 18.19 -6.39
C THR A 32 -16.26 17.27 -5.29
N THR A 33 -16.55 15.98 -5.39
CA THR A 33 -16.05 14.95 -4.46
C THR A 33 -14.53 15.06 -4.34
N THR A 34 -14.03 15.20 -3.12
CA THR A 34 -12.61 15.26 -2.78
C THR A 34 -11.94 13.91 -2.99
N LEU A 35 -10.60 13.83 -2.93
CA LEU A 35 -9.90 12.54 -2.95
C LEU A 35 -10.27 11.67 -1.75
N ALA A 36 -10.48 12.27 -0.58
CA ALA A 36 -10.95 11.56 0.62
C ALA A 36 -12.34 10.95 0.41
N ASP A 37 -13.31 11.72 -0.11
CA ASP A 37 -14.66 11.20 -0.38
C ASP A 37 -14.64 10.01 -1.36
N ARG A 38 -13.72 10.05 -2.34
CA ARG A 38 -13.54 8.96 -3.31
C ARG A 38 -12.89 7.73 -2.66
N ALA A 39 -11.93 7.94 -1.77
CA ALA A 39 -11.32 6.86 -1.00
C ALA A 39 -12.36 6.16 -0.12
N ASP A 40 -13.16 6.92 0.63
CA ASP A 40 -14.26 6.41 1.46
C ASP A 40 -15.27 5.62 0.60
N SER A 41 -15.67 6.19 -0.53
CA SER A 41 -16.61 5.53 -1.46
C SER A 41 -16.03 4.23 -2.03
N ALA A 42 -14.75 4.20 -2.40
CA ALA A 42 -14.11 3.01 -2.95
C ALA A 42 -13.97 1.90 -1.89
N LEU A 43 -13.65 2.25 -0.65
CA LEU A 43 -13.60 1.30 0.45
C LEU A 43 -15.00 0.75 0.75
N ALA A 44 -16.02 1.60 0.82
CA ALA A 44 -17.39 1.16 1.05
C ALA A 44 -17.88 0.18 -0.04
N SER A 45 -17.63 0.49 -1.31
CA SER A 45 -17.92 -0.41 -2.44
C SER A 45 -17.18 -1.74 -2.34
N PHE A 46 -15.92 -1.71 -1.92
CA PHE A 46 -15.13 -2.92 -1.70
C PHE A 46 -15.71 -3.77 -0.56
N LEU A 47 -15.94 -3.18 0.62
CA LEU A 47 -16.49 -3.91 1.76
C LEU A 47 -17.88 -4.49 1.45
N ASP A 48 -18.76 -3.72 0.80
CA ASP A 48 -20.09 -4.20 0.39
C ASP A 48 -20.00 -5.39 -0.56
N SER A 49 -19.00 -5.43 -1.44
CA SER A 49 -18.85 -6.52 -2.41
C SER A 49 -18.25 -7.79 -1.79
N TYR A 50 -17.24 -7.64 -0.93
CA TYR A 50 -16.34 -8.75 -0.57
C TYR A 50 -16.36 -9.17 0.90
N TRP A 51 -16.72 -8.29 1.84
CA TRP A 51 -16.63 -8.62 3.27
C TRP A 51 -17.73 -9.58 3.70
N ASP A 52 -17.34 -10.71 4.30
CA ASP A 52 -18.23 -11.62 5.01
C ASP A 52 -18.07 -11.41 6.52
N PRO A 53 -19.02 -10.76 7.20
CA PRO A 53 -18.92 -10.49 8.64
C PRO A 53 -19.06 -11.74 9.51
N ASP A 54 -19.70 -12.82 9.02
CA ASP A 54 -19.86 -14.07 9.78
C ASP A 54 -18.56 -14.87 9.79
N ARG A 55 -17.77 -14.75 8.70
CA ARG A 55 -16.43 -15.38 8.58
C ARG A 55 -15.29 -14.46 8.96
N GLN A 56 -15.54 -13.16 9.03
CA GLN A 56 -14.53 -12.12 9.16
C GLN A 56 -13.43 -12.23 8.09
N TYR A 57 -13.84 -12.43 6.84
CA TYR A 57 -12.93 -12.75 5.73
C TYR A 57 -13.47 -12.16 4.42
N PHE A 58 -12.59 -11.84 3.46
CA PHE A 58 -13.02 -11.41 2.13
C PHE A 58 -13.30 -12.58 1.17
N THR A 59 -14.35 -12.47 0.34
CA THR A 59 -14.58 -13.41 -0.76
C THR A 59 -13.60 -13.17 -1.91
N THR A 60 -13.23 -14.21 -2.65
CA THR A 60 -12.30 -14.08 -3.79
C THR A 60 -12.90 -13.24 -4.91
N TYR A 61 -14.21 -13.39 -5.18
CA TYR A 61 -14.90 -12.70 -6.27
C TYR A 61 -16.11 -11.90 -5.76
N SER A 62 -16.45 -10.83 -6.47
CA SER A 62 -17.52 -9.89 -6.11
C SER A 62 -18.93 -10.50 -6.21
N ASP A 63 -19.10 -11.62 -6.90
CA ASP A 63 -20.37 -12.35 -6.97
C ASP A 63 -20.53 -13.38 -5.84
N ARG A 64 -19.52 -13.49 -4.96
CA ARG A 64 -19.47 -14.40 -3.80
C ARG A 64 -19.69 -15.86 -4.20
N ARG A 65 -19.16 -16.25 -5.36
CA ARG A 65 -19.17 -17.62 -5.88
C ARG A 65 -17.76 -18.16 -6.03
N ARG A 66 -17.65 -19.48 -6.06
CA ARG A 66 -16.40 -20.16 -6.41
C ARG A 66 -16.20 -20.10 -7.92
N HIS A 67 -14.97 -19.79 -8.33
CA HIS A 67 -14.54 -19.77 -9.71
C HIS A 67 -13.35 -20.73 -9.85
N PRO A 68 -13.44 -21.77 -10.70
CA PRO A 68 -12.40 -22.81 -10.80
C PRO A 68 -11.04 -22.28 -11.27
N GLU A 69 -11.01 -21.09 -11.87
CA GLU A 69 -9.78 -20.41 -12.31
C GLU A 69 -8.90 -19.97 -11.13
N HIS A 70 -9.46 -19.83 -9.92
CA HIS A 70 -8.72 -19.45 -8.72
C HIS A 70 -9.33 -20.12 -7.47
N ALA A 71 -8.85 -21.32 -7.16
CA ALA A 71 -9.40 -22.20 -6.11
C ALA A 71 -8.39 -22.49 -4.98
N PHE A 72 -7.66 -21.47 -4.50
CA PHE A 72 -6.53 -21.64 -3.57
C PHE A 72 -6.84 -21.27 -2.10
N GLY A 73 -7.74 -20.32 -1.87
CA GLY A 73 -8.13 -19.88 -0.53
C GLY A 73 -9.13 -20.81 0.18
N PRO A 74 -9.60 -20.44 1.39
CA PRO A 74 -10.52 -21.24 2.17
C PRO A 74 -11.83 -21.58 1.44
N ALA A 75 -12.44 -22.70 1.84
CA ALA A 75 -13.69 -23.20 1.27
C ALA A 75 -13.64 -23.33 -0.27
N ASP A 76 -12.57 -23.98 -0.76
CA ASP A 76 -12.30 -24.24 -2.17
C ASP A 76 -12.25 -22.95 -3.02
N GLY A 77 -11.55 -21.93 -2.49
CA GLY A 77 -11.38 -20.62 -3.13
C GLY A 77 -12.59 -19.70 -3.13
N LEU A 78 -13.59 -19.96 -2.27
CA LEU A 78 -14.66 -18.99 -2.05
C LEU A 78 -14.12 -17.70 -1.40
N TYR A 79 -13.15 -17.85 -0.49
CA TYR A 79 -12.48 -16.75 0.20
C TYR A 79 -11.07 -16.54 -0.37
N SER A 80 -10.57 -15.31 -0.25
CA SER A 80 -9.27 -14.91 -0.82
C SER A 80 -8.16 -15.83 -0.37
N ASP A 81 -7.16 -15.99 -1.25
CA ASP A 81 -5.98 -16.76 -0.93
C ASP A 81 -5.11 -16.12 0.17
N PHE A 82 -4.06 -16.85 0.55
CA PHE A 82 -3.24 -16.55 1.72
C PHE A 82 -2.63 -15.14 1.67
N TRP A 83 -1.95 -14.79 0.57
CA TRP A 83 -1.27 -13.50 0.48
C TRP A 83 -2.19 -12.39 -0.01
N TRP A 84 -3.24 -12.71 -0.78
CA TRP A 84 -4.26 -11.73 -1.15
C TRP A 84 -4.93 -11.19 0.10
N GLU A 85 -5.31 -12.06 1.05
CA GLU A 85 -5.91 -11.61 2.31
C GLU A 85 -4.98 -10.67 3.10
N ALA A 86 -3.66 -10.92 3.09
CA ALA A 86 -2.70 -10.01 3.72
C ALA A 86 -2.71 -8.61 3.07
N GLN A 87 -2.81 -8.53 1.73
CA GLN A 87 -2.89 -7.25 1.02
C GLN A 87 -4.23 -6.53 1.26
N LEU A 88 -5.32 -7.29 1.37
CA LEU A 88 -6.65 -6.74 1.70
C LEU A 88 -6.70 -6.25 3.15
N TRP A 89 -5.99 -6.92 4.06
CA TRP A 89 -5.78 -6.41 5.41
C TRP A 89 -4.98 -5.10 5.41
N ASP A 90 -3.96 -5.01 4.56
CA ASP A 90 -3.16 -3.80 4.34
C ASP A 90 -4.01 -2.63 3.81
N LEU A 91 -5.00 -2.89 2.95
CA LEU A 91 -6.00 -1.90 2.53
C LEU A 91 -6.83 -1.37 3.71
N VAL A 92 -7.29 -2.26 4.59
CA VAL A 92 -8.05 -1.84 5.78
C VAL A 92 -7.17 -0.99 6.70
N MET A 93 -5.90 -1.35 6.86
CA MET A 93 -4.93 -0.54 7.59
C MET A 93 -4.68 0.83 6.93
N ASP A 94 -4.64 0.91 5.59
CA ASP A 94 -4.55 2.20 4.87
C ASP A 94 -5.75 3.11 5.22
N ALA A 95 -6.95 2.54 5.35
CA ALA A 95 -8.14 3.28 5.75
C ALA A 95 -8.09 3.76 7.21
N TYR A 96 -7.64 2.90 8.13
CA TYR A 96 -7.47 3.26 9.53
C TYR A 96 -6.42 4.36 9.70
N GLU A 97 -5.26 4.23 9.05
CA GLU A 97 -4.19 5.22 9.09
C GLU A 97 -4.65 6.61 8.60
N ARG A 98 -5.48 6.65 7.55
CA ARG A 98 -6.00 7.92 7.01
C ARG A 98 -7.04 8.58 7.92
N THR A 99 -7.87 7.78 8.58
CA THR A 99 -9.10 8.29 9.23
C THR A 99 -9.01 8.34 10.75
N GLY A 100 -8.22 7.46 11.36
CA GLY A 100 -8.25 7.19 12.80
C GLY A 100 -9.60 6.65 13.28
N ASP A 101 -10.47 6.17 12.38
CA ASP A 101 -11.81 5.71 12.73
C ASP A 101 -11.74 4.35 13.44
N GLN A 102 -12.38 4.28 14.60
CA GLN A 102 -12.46 3.06 15.41
C GLN A 102 -13.12 1.90 14.64
N ALA A 103 -14.06 2.16 13.74
CA ALA A 103 -14.67 1.11 12.93
C ALA A 103 -13.65 0.46 11.97
N HIS A 104 -12.68 1.24 11.46
CA HIS A 104 -11.59 0.68 10.65
C HIS A 104 -10.60 -0.10 11.51
N GLU A 105 -10.29 0.36 12.73
CA GLU A 105 -9.46 -0.41 13.67
C GLU A 105 -10.10 -1.76 14.04
N GLU A 106 -11.41 -1.76 14.33
CA GLU A 106 -12.16 -2.99 14.59
C GLU A 106 -12.12 -3.94 13.40
N LEU A 107 -12.16 -3.41 12.17
CA LEU A 107 -12.00 -4.21 10.95
C LEU A 107 -10.56 -4.73 10.79
N VAL A 108 -9.52 -3.97 11.16
CA VAL A 108 -8.13 -4.47 11.23
C VAL A 108 -8.04 -5.69 12.15
N HIS A 109 -8.73 -5.66 13.29
CA HIS A 109 -8.79 -6.81 14.19
C HIS A 109 -9.58 -7.98 13.59
N ALA A 110 -10.76 -7.72 13.04
CA ALA A 110 -11.63 -8.75 12.47
C ALA A 110 -10.95 -9.54 11.34
N VAL A 111 -10.31 -8.85 10.38
CA VAL A 111 -9.62 -9.51 9.25
C VAL A 111 -8.50 -10.43 9.75
N TYR A 112 -7.70 -9.98 10.72
CA TYR A 112 -6.65 -10.82 11.32
C TYR A 112 -7.23 -12.03 12.04
N ASP A 113 -8.30 -11.85 12.82
CA ASP A 113 -8.92 -12.92 13.60
C ASP A 113 -9.59 -13.98 12.69
N GLY A 114 -10.26 -13.54 11.61
CA GLY A 114 -10.79 -14.44 10.58
C GLY A 114 -9.70 -15.22 9.85
N PHE A 115 -8.59 -14.56 9.49
CA PHE A 115 -7.43 -15.25 8.92
C PHE A 115 -6.83 -16.27 9.89
N ALA A 116 -6.61 -15.90 11.14
CA ALA A 116 -6.07 -16.78 12.16
C ALA A 116 -7.00 -17.99 12.43
N ALA A 117 -8.32 -17.84 12.29
CA ALA A 117 -9.25 -18.94 12.39
C ALA A 117 -9.14 -19.93 11.21
N ALA A 118 -8.90 -19.43 10.00
CA ALA A 118 -8.71 -20.25 8.80
C ALA A 118 -7.31 -20.90 8.71
N TYR A 119 -6.28 -20.17 9.13
CA TYR A 119 -4.86 -20.53 9.02
C TYR A 119 -4.14 -20.33 10.37
N PRO A 120 -4.43 -21.14 11.41
CA PRO A 120 -3.95 -20.88 12.77
C PRO A 120 -2.42 -20.85 12.93
N THR A 121 -1.70 -21.55 12.06
CA THR A 121 -0.23 -21.59 12.07
C THR A 121 0.42 -20.51 11.22
N PHE A 122 -0.30 -19.84 10.33
CA PHE A 122 0.25 -18.89 9.35
C PHE A 122 1.42 -19.50 8.53
N VAL A 123 1.46 -20.83 8.37
CA VAL A 123 2.49 -21.53 7.60
C VAL A 123 2.02 -21.74 6.17
N ASN A 124 2.88 -21.42 5.22
CA ASN A 124 2.71 -21.68 3.80
C ASN A 124 4.07 -22.15 3.22
N ASP A 125 4.03 -22.92 2.13
CA ASP A 125 5.23 -23.31 1.36
C ASP A 125 5.90 -22.08 0.73
N TYR A 126 5.12 -21.05 0.44
CA TYR A 126 5.56 -19.76 -0.07
C TYR A 126 6.04 -18.86 1.09
N ASN A 127 7.33 -18.52 1.10
CA ASN A 127 7.91 -17.67 2.16
C ASN A 127 7.53 -16.20 2.01
N ASP A 128 7.23 -15.73 0.80
CA ASP A 128 6.64 -14.42 0.55
C ASP A 128 5.22 -14.33 1.11
N ASP A 129 4.36 -15.35 0.93
CA ASP A 129 3.03 -15.39 1.56
C ASP A 129 3.12 -15.19 3.09
N VAL A 130 4.04 -15.90 3.74
CA VAL A 130 4.32 -15.73 5.18
C VAL A 130 4.91 -14.34 5.46
N GLY A 131 5.78 -13.84 4.59
CA GLY A 131 6.41 -12.52 4.69
C GLY A 131 5.42 -11.37 4.60
N TRP A 132 4.37 -11.49 3.78
CA TRP A 132 3.31 -10.48 3.68
C TRP A 132 2.52 -10.37 4.97
N TRP A 133 2.22 -11.49 5.62
CA TRP A 133 1.61 -11.49 6.96
C TRP A 133 2.55 -10.99 8.05
N ALA A 134 3.85 -11.27 7.96
CA ALA A 134 4.85 -10.73 8.89
C ALA A 134 4.91 -9.21 8.80
N GLN A 135 4.96 -8.66 7.58
CA GLN A 135 4.97 -7.23 7.32
C GLN A 135 3.67 -6.56 7.76
N GLY A 136 2.52 -7.12 7.40
CA GLY A 136 1.21 -6.62 7.83
C GLY A 136 1.07 -6.61 9.35
N SER A 137 1.57 -7.66 10.03
CA SER A 137 1.56 -7.72 11.50
C SER A 137 2.47 -6.66 12.12
N ALA A 138 3.66 -6.41 11.56
CA ALA A 138 4.52 -5.34 12.05
C ALA A 138 3.85 -3.97 11.90
N ARG A 139 3.17 -3.73 10.77
CA ARG A 139 2.41 -2.50 10.54
C ARG A 139 1.20 -2.36 11.46
N ALA A 140 0.43 -3.43 11.67
CA ALA A 140 -0.71 -3.42 12.58
C ALA A 140 -0.28 -3.07 14.01
N TYR A 141 0.89 -3.55 14.45
CA TYR A 141 1.47 -3.14 15.74
C TYR A 141 1.82 -1.64 15.77
N GLU A 142 2.43 -1.09 14.73
CA GLU A 142 2.74 0.35 14.68
C GLU A 142 1.48 1.22 14.76
N LEU A 143 0.39 0.80 14.11
CA LEU A 143 -0.86 1.56 14.07
C LEU A 143 -1.70 1.43 15.35
N THR A 144 -1.70 0.26 15.99
CA THR A 144 -2.64 -0.05 17.10
C THR A 144 -1.95 -0.22 18.45
N GLY A 145 -0.65 -0.47 18.47
CA GLY A 145 0.11 -0.82 19.68
C GLY A 145 -0.25 -2.19 20.29
N VAL A 146 -1.11 -2.99 19.65
CA VAL A 146 -1.57 -4.27 20.22
C VAL A 146 -0.45 -5.34 20.13
N PRO A 147 0.05 -5.88 21.26
CA PRO A 147 1.26 -6.72 21.27
C PRO A 147 1.18 -8.00 20.43
N ARG A 148 -0.01 -8.59 20.27
CA ARG A 148 -0.21 -9.82 19.49
C ARG A 148 0.33 -9.73 18.05
N TYR A 149 0.30 -8.53 17.49
CA TYR A 149 0.79 -8.27 16.14
C TYR A 149 2.32 -8.23 16.07
N LEU A 150 2.99 -7.65 17.07
CA LEU A 150 4.44 -7.68 17.15
C LEU A 150 4.95 -9.11 17.36
N ASP A 151 4.30 -9.86 18.25
CA ASP A 151 4.65 -11.26 18.50
C ASP A 151 4.52 -12.10 17.22
N ARG A 152 3.42 -11.92 16.48
CA ARG A 152 3.23 -12.57 15.18
C ARG A 152 4.28 -12.15 14.16
N ALA A 153 4.57 -10.85 14.04
CA ALA A 153 5.57 -10.36 13.10
C ALA A 153 6.94 -10.99 13.35
N ARG A 154 7.36 -11.11 14.62
CA ARG A 154 8.61 -11.75 15.03
C ARG A 154 8.62 -13.24 14.69
N GLU A 155 7.57 -13.96 15.08
CA GLU A 155 7.45 -15.40 14.81
C GLU A 155 7.59 -15.71 13.32
N LEU A 156 6.85 -14.99 12.47
CA LEU A 156 6.87 -15.21 11.03
C LEU A 156 8.20 -14.80 10.40
N LEU A 157 8.76 -13.66 10.82
CA LEU A 157 10.07 -13.20 10.35
C LEU A 157 11.20 -14.19 10.70
N ASP A 158 11.19 -14.72 11.93
CA ASP A 158 12.16 -15.73 12.37
C ASP A 158 12.02 -17.01 11.54
N SER A 159 10.78 -17.45 11.26
CA SER A 159 10.50 -18.63 10.44
C SER A 159 10.99 -18.51 8.98
N ILE A 160 10.80 -17.35 8.35
CA ILE A 160 11.27 -17.12 6.96
C ILE A 160 12.78 -16.88 6.92
N TRP A 161 13.37 -16.27 7.95
CA TRP A 161 14.82 -16.06 8.04
C TRP A 161 15.62 -17.37 8.04
N GLU A 162 15.05 -18.44 8.61
CA GLU A 162 15.62 -19.79 8.58
C GLU A 162 15.56 -20.48 7.20
N GLN A 163 14.86 -19.89 6.23
CA GLN A 163 14.81 -20.37 4.84
C GLN A 163 15.81 -19.67 3.92
N ARG A 164 16.81 -18.99 4.50
CA ARG A 164 17.89 -18.35 3.73
C ARG A 164 18.80 -19.35 3.04
N ASP A 165 19.29 -18.97 1.86
CA ASP A 165 20.38 -19.66 1.20
C ASP A 165 21.73 -19.28 1.82
N ALA A 166 22.70 -20.20 1.79
CA ALA A 166 24.05 -19.96 2.30
C ALA A 166 24.78 -18.83 1.54
N THR A 167 24.41 -18.56 0.28
CA THR A 167 24.95 -17.44 -0.52
C THR A 167 24.13 -16.15 -0.38
N GLY A 168 23.17 -16.11 0.55
CA GLY A 168 22.34 -14.94 0.85
C GLY A 168 20.95 -14.99 0.22
N GLY A 169 20.06 -14.14 0.70
CA GLY A 169 18.66 -14.12 0.28
C GLY A 169 17.85 -15.33 0.75
N ILE A 170 16.53 -15.15 0.84
CA ILE A 170 15.55 -16.14 1.29
C ILE A 170 14.96 -16.83 0.06
N TRP A 171 14.90 -18.17 0.11
CA TRP A 171 14.23 -18.98 -0.91
C TRP A 171 12.76 -18.60 -1.01
N TRP A 172 12.22 -18.51 -2.21
CA TRP A 172 10.80 -18.24 -2.42
C TRP A 172 9.94 -19.34 -1.83
N ARG A 173 10.26 -20.60 -2.17
CA ARG A 173 9.54 -21.78 -1.68
C ARG A 173 10.40 -22.59 -0.75
N ARG A 174 9.79 -23.03 0.36
CA ARG A 174 10.42 -23.91 1.36
C ARG A 174 10.81 -25.25 0.75
N SER A 175 9.92 -25.81 -0.09
CA SER A 175 10.07 -27.14 -0.69
C SER A 175 11.01 -27.21 -1.90
N VAL A 176 10.94 -26.26 -2.84
CA VAL A 176 11.64 -26.36 -4.13
C VAL A 176 13.03 -25.71 -4.11
N ARG A 177 13.16 -24.56 -3.45
CA ARG A 177 14.45 -23.83 -3.29
C ARG A 177 15.21 -23.61 -4.60
N ASP A 178 14.50 -23.20 -5.65
CA ASP A 178 15.02 -22.91 -6.98
C ASP A 178 15.24 -21.40 -7.22
N GLN A 179 14.48 -20.55 -6.54
CA GLN A 179 14.55 -19.11 -6.73
C GLN A 179 14.53 -18.28 -5.45
N ARG A 180 15.18 -17.12 -5.50
CA ARG A 180 15.16 -16.07 -4.47
C ARG A 180 14.72 -14.78 -5.13
N ASN A 181 13.64 -14.19 -4.62
CA ASN A 181 12.97 -13.06 -5.27
C ASN A 181 12.88 -11.85 -4.34
N VAL A 182 12.64 -10.68 -4.93
CA VAL A 182 12.40 -9.45 -4.17
C VAL A 182 11.11 -9.53 -3.35
N ALA A 183 10.11 -10.30 -3.81
CA ALA A 183 8.86 -10.59 -3.10
C ALA A 183 9.04 -11.14 -1.69
N THR A 184 10.04 -11.99 -1.49
CA THR A 184 10.33 -12.58 -0.17
C THR A 184 11.27 -11.69 0.63
N ASN A 185 12.33 -11.19 -0.03
CA ASN A 185 13.46 -10.55 0.64
C ASN A 185 13.17 -9.10 1.06
N GLY A 186 12.41 -8.36 0.24
CA GLY A 186 12.08 -6.95 0.51
C GLY A 186 11.15 -6.82 1.71
N PRO A 187 9.98 -7.49 1.72
CA PRO A 187 9.09 -7.52 2.88
C PRO A 187 9.75 -7.99 4.17
N ALA A 188 10.61 -9.02 4.09
CA ALA A 188 11.38 -9.48 5.25
C ALA A 188 12.34 -8.41 5.78
N ALA A 189 13.01 -7.65 4.89
CA ALA A 189 13.87 -6.53 5.30
C ALA A 189 13.07 -5.40 5.96
N ILE A 190 11.93 -5.02 5.38
CA ILE A 190 11.00 -4.02 5.95
C ILE A 190 10.54 -4.46 7.34
N THR A 191 10.05 -5.69 7.45
CA THR A 191 9.57 -6.26 8.71
C THR A 191 10.67 -6.26 9.78
N ALA A 192 11.88 -6.65 9.41
CA ALA A 192 13.02 -6.68 10.33
C ALA A 192 13.37 -5.29 10.87
N VAL A 193 13.31 -4.24 10.05
CA VAL A 193 13.48 -2.86 10.54
C VAL A 193 12.37 -2.48 11.53
N LYS A 194 11.11 -2.80 11.22
CA LYS A 194 9.97 -2.47 12.11
C LYS A 194 10.07 -3.20 13.45
N VAL A 195 10.45 -4.48 13.43
CA VAL A 195 10.71 -5.26 14.66
C VAL A 195 11.88 -4.68 15.45
N TYR A 196 12.98 -4.29 14.78
CA TYR A 196 14.10 -3.60 15.43
C TYR A 196 13.64 -2.31 16.12
N ALA A 197 12.88 -1.46 15.43
CA ALA A 197 12.37 -0.20 15.99
C ALA A 197 11.50 -0.44 17.23
N ALA A 198 10.68 -1.50 17.22
CA ALA A 198 9.80 -1.85 18.33
C ALA A 198 10.52 -2.47 19.55
N THR A 199 11.66 -3.16 19.33
CA THR A 199 12.29 -4.01 20.36
C THR A 199 13.68 -3.54 20.80
N GLY A 200 14.37 -2.76 19.96
CA GLY A 200 15.78 -2.43 20.12
C GLY A 200 16.76 -3.57 19.85
N ASP A 201 16.27 -4.75 19.43
CA ASP A 201 17.12 -5.93 19.21
C ASP A 201 17.85 -5.84 17.86
N THR A 202 19.15 -5.53 17.94
CA THR A 202 20.01 -5.24 16.78
C THR A 202 20.12 -6.40 15.80
N GLN A 203 19.81 -7.64 16.23
CA GLN A 203 19.82 -8.78 15.30
C GLN A 203 18.88 -8.54 14.11
N TYR A 204 17.74 -7.87 14.32
CA TYR A 204 16.78 -7.63 13.25
C TYR A 204 17.27 -6.53 12.30
N LEU A 205 18.01 -5.53 12.80
CA LEU A 205 18.67 -4.55 11.92
C LEU A 205 19.73 -5.22 11.04
N ASP A 206 20.55 -6.10 11.60
CA ASP A 206 21.57 -6.86 10.85
C ASP A 206 20.93 -7.72 9.75
N ARG A 207 19.79 -8.37 10.06
CA ARG A 207 19.00 -9.12 9.08
C ARG A 207 18.48 -8.23 7.96
N ALA A 208 17.92 -7.06 8.29
CA ALA A 208 17.43 -6.11 7.30
C ALA A 208 18.54 -5.65 6.34
N GLN A 209 19.70 -5.26 6.88
CA GLN A 209 20.85 -4.84 6.08
C GLN A 209 21.38 -5.97 5.20
N THR A 210 21.40 -7.21 5.71
CA THR A 210 21.82 -8.40 4.95
C THR A 210 20.90 -8.65 3.75
N LEU A 211 19.58 -8.67 3.97
CA LEU A 211 18.60 -8.91 2.90
C LEU A 211 18.60 -7.80 1.86
N TYR A 212 18.63 -6.55 2.31
CA TYR A 212 18.70 -5.39 1.42
C TYR A 212 19.95 -5.41 0.55
N SER A 213 21.12 -5.64 1.15
CA SER A 213 22.39 -5.70 0.41
C SER A 213 22.35 -6.81 -0.65
N TRP A 214 21.75 -7.96 -0.32
CA TRP A 214 21.58 -9.04 -1.29
C TRP A 214 20.68 -8.62 -2.47
N ILE A 215 19.54 -7.96 -2.21
CA ILE A 215 18.67 -7.45 -3.29
C ILE A 215 19.43 -6.44 -4.14
N LYS A 216 20.08 -5.45 -3.53
CA LYS A 216 20.84 -4.40 -4.23
C LYS A 216 21.92 -4.99 -5.14
N SER A 217 22.67 -5.99 -4.67
CA SER A 217 23.76 -6.59 -5.44
C SER A 217 23.30 -7.52 -6.56
N ASN A 218 22.15 -8.20 -6.41
CA ASN A 218 21.74 -9.27 -7.32
C ASN A 218 20.58 -8.89 -8.24
N LEU A 219 19.67 -8.05 -7.75
CA LEU A 219 18.37 -7.78 -8.38
C LEU A 219 18.21 -6.31 -8.79
N GLN A 220 19.16 -5.43 -8.52
CA GLN A 220 19.06 -4.02 -8.88
C GLN A 220 20.15 -3.61 -9.87
N SER A 221 19.79 -2.77 -10.84
CA SER A 221 20.76 -2.07 -11.69
C SER A 221 20.24 -0.72 -12.13
N ARG A 222 20.96 0.36 -11.79
CA ARG A 222 20.66 1.75 -12.22
C ARG A 222 19.20 2.18 -11.97
N GLY A 223 18.68 1.86 -10.79
CA GLY A 223 17.31 2.17 -10.37
C GLY A 223 16.29 1.10 -10.76
N GLN A 224 16.55 0.29 -11.79
CA GLN A 224 15.68 -0.82 -12.17
C GLN A 224 15.80 -1.99 -11.18
N VAL A 225 14.67 -2.52 -10.72
CA VAL A 225 14.60 -3.67 -9.82
C VAL A 225 13.98 -4.87 -10.54
N TYR A 226 14.77 -5.93 -10.66
CA TYR A 226 14.41 -7.21 -11.28
C TYR A 226 13.74 -8.14 -10.27
N ASP A 227 13.04 -9.14 -10.79
CA ASP A 227 12.17 -10.01 -10.01
C ASP A 227 12.94 -10.98 -9.10
N ARG A 228 13.86 -11.76 -9.69
CA ARG A 228 14.49 -12.88 -8.98
C ARG A 228 15.77 -13.39 -9.62
N LEU A 229 16.51 -14.15 -8.81
CA LEU A 229 17.48 -15.13 -9.28
C LEU A 229 16.82 -16.51 -9.24
N GLU A 230 16.77 -17.19 -10.37
CA GLU A 230 16.24 -18.56 -10.53
C GLU A 230 17.36 -19.45 -11.05
N HIS A 231 17.74 -20.48 -10.29
CA HIS A 231 18.92 -21.31 -10.58
C HIS A 231 20.21 -20.49 -10.83
N GLY A 232 20.35 -19.36 -10.15
CA GLY A 232 21.48 -18.43 -10.31
C GLY A 232 21.41 -17.54 -11.55
N VAL A 233 20.34 -17.64 -12.35
CA VAL A 233 20.10 -16.80 -13.52
C VAL A 233 19.16 -15.66 -13.16
N LEU A 234 19.53 -14.44 -13.54
CA LEU A 234 18.73 -13.24 -13.32
C LEU A 234 17.51 -13.20 -14.25
N VAL A 235 16.32 -13.25 -13.67
CA VAL A 235 15.05 -13.08 -14.36
C VAL A 235 14.60 -11.63 -14.23
N LYS A 236 14.52 -10.93 -15.37
CA LYS A 236 14.36 -9.47 -15.45
C LYS A 236 12.92 -9.01 -15.66
N ASN A 237 11.94 -9.76 -15.14
CA ASN A 237 10.55 -9.31 -15.17
C ASN A 237 10.43 -7.99 -14.39
N ASN A 238 9.76 -7.02 -14.99
CA ASN A 238 9.55 -5.71 -14.40
C ASN A 238 8.12 -5.63 -13.89
N HIS A 239 7.96 -5.89 -12.59
CA HIS A 239 6.70 -5.70 -11.91
C HIS A 239 6.79 -4.50 -10.97
N THR A 240 5.68 -3.78 -10.80
CA THR A 240 5.65 -2.56 -9.97
C THR A 240 6.04 -2.85 -8.52
N TYR A 241 5.59 -3.97 -7.97
CA TYR A 241 5.90 -4.38 -6.59
C TYR A 241 7.41 -4.63 -6.36
N ASN A 242 8.20 -4.96 -7.40
CA ASN A 242 9.65 -5.12 -7.26
C ASN A 242 10.30 -3.81 -6.79
N ALA A 243 10.00 -2.72 -7.49
CA ALA A 243 10.45 -1.39 -7.11
C ALA A 243 9.86 -0.96 -5.77
N GLY A 244 8.58 -1.24 -5.53
CA GLY A 244 7.93 -0.97 -4.24
C GLY A 244 8.67 -1.59 -3.07
N ASN A 245 8.90 -2.91 -3.09
CA ASN A 245 9.61 -3.61 -2.03
C ASN A 245 11.04 -3.10 -1.80
N TYR A 246 11.77 -2.78 -2.88
CA TYR A 246 13.11 -2.22 -2.78
C TYR A 246 13.12 -0.82 -2.14
N ILE A 247 12.23 0.06 -2.61
CA ILE A 247 12.07 1.43 -2.06
C ILE A 247 11.66 1.35 -0.59
N GLY A 248 10.73 0.46 -0.24
CA GLY A 248 10.29 0.26 1.14
C GLY A 248 11.41 -0.19 2.06
N ALA A 249 12.21 -1.17 1.64
CA ALA A 249 13.36 -1.64 2.41
C ALA A 249 14.42 -0.55 2.57
N ALA A 250 14.73 0.18 1.50
CA ALA A 250 15.67 1.30 1.51
C ALA A 250 15.22 2.42 2.46
N THR A 251 13.97 2.87 2.35
CA THR A 251 13.43 3.95 3.21
C THR A 251 13.33 3.51 4.68
N ALA A 252 12.99 2.25 4.96
CA ALA A 252 13.02 1.71 6.31
C ALA A 252 14.44 1.75 6.89
N LEU A 253 15.45 1.27 6.15
CA LEU A 253 16.85 1.31 6.58
C LEU A 253 17.39 2.73 6.74
N TYR A 254 17.00 3.66 5.87
CA TYR A 254 17.32 5.08 6.04
C TYR A 254 16.80 5.61 7.38
N GLY A 255 15.53 5.32 7.72
CA GLY A 255 14.93 5.72 8.98
C GLY A 255 15.61 5.11 10.21
N ALA A 256 16.08 3.86 10.12
CA ALA A 256 16.73 3.17 11.23
C ALA A 256 18.21 3.55 11.44
N THR A 257 18.92 3.98 10.37
CA THR A 257 20.38 4.15 10.39
C THR A 257 20.85 5.58 10.15
N CYS A 258 19.98 6.43 9.60
CA CYS A 258 20.32 7.77 9.07
C CYS A 258 21.38 7.78 7.95
N ASP A 259 21.70 6.62 7.35
CA ASP A 259 22.62 6.54 6.23
C ASP A 259 21.93 6.99 4.92
N GLY A 260 22.31 8.17 4.42
CA GLY A 260 21.73 8.78 3.22
C GLY A 260 21.92 7.99 1.92
N SER A 261 22.79 6.96 1.91
CA SER A 261 22.93 6.07 0.75
C SER A 261 21.65 5.27 0.49
N TYR A 262 20.93 4.86 1.53
CA TYR A 262 19.65 4.17 1.38
C TYR A 262 18.57 5.08 0.77
N LEU A 263 18.48 6.34 1.20
CA LEU A 263 17.56 7.30 0.58
C LEU A 263 17.92 7.53 -0.90
N SER A 264 19.21 7.64 -1.21
CA SER A 264 19.68 7.80 -2.60
C SER A 264 19.29 6.61 -3.48
N ASP A 265 19.38 5.39 -2.95
CA ASP A 265 18.95 4.18 -3.64
C ASP A 265 17.42 4.17 -3.88
N ALA A 266 16.64 4.57 -2.87
CA ALA A 266 15.18 4.67 -2.96
C ALA A 266 14.76 5.66 -4.05
N LEU A 267 15.38 6.85 -4.08
CA LEU A 267 15.13 7.87 -5.09
C LEU A 267 15.50 7.37 -6.49
N SER A 268 16.64 6.70 -6.64
CA SER A 268 17.04 6.15 -7.94
C SER A 268 16.03 5.14 -8.50
N ALA A 269 15.42 4.31 -7.65
CA ALA A 269 14.38 3.38 -8.07
C ALA A 269 13.04 4.07 -8.35
N ALA A 270 12.65 5.04 -7.52
CA ALA A 270 11.45 5.84 -7.73
C ALA A 270 11.50 6.65 -9.04
N ASP A 271 12.64 7.28 -9.33
CA ASP A 271 12.88 8.01 -10.58
C ASP A 271 12.88 7.09 -11.81
N TRP A 272 13.45 5.88 -11.67
CA TRP A 272 13.38 4.88 -12.74
C TRP A 272 11.94 4.52 -13.07
N VAL A 273 11.11 4.26 -12.05
CA VAL A 273 9.68 3.96 -12.24
C VAL A 273 8.94 5.15 -12.87
N ALA A 274 9.12 6.35 -12.33
CA ALA A 274 8.41 7.55 -12.80
C ALA A 274 8.80 7.98 -14.22
N SER A 275 9.99 7.56 -14.70
CA SER A 275 10.48 7.85 -16.06
C SER A 275 10.09 6.80 -17.10
N GLN A 276 9.44 5.69 -16.71
CA GLN A 276 9.02 4.68 -17.67
C GLN A 276 7.95 5.25 -18.62
N PRO A 277 7.96 4.85 -19.91
CA PRO A 277 7.04 5.37 -20.93
C PRO A 277 5.66 4.70 -20.84
N TYR A 278 5.02 4.80 -19.67
CA TYR A 278 3.70 4.22 -19.46
C TYR A 278 2.63 4.92 -20.32
N ALA A 279 1.65 4.16 -20.81
CA ALA A 279 0.54 4.69 -21.56
C ALA A 279 -0.22 5.74 -20.73
N ASP A 280 -0.37 6.96 -21.27
CA ASP A 280 -0.93 8.13 -20.59
C ASP A 280 -0.29 8.45 -19.22
N GLY A 281 0.92 7.97 -18.92
CA GLY A 281 1.56 8.14 -17.61
C GLY A 281 0.89 7.37 -16.46
N VAL A 282 0.11 6.33 -16.76
CA VAL A 282 -0.58 5.48 -15.76
C VAL A 282 0.18 4.17 -15.58
N LEU A 283 0.36 3.71 -14.33
CA LEU A 283 1.01 2.44 -14.02
C LEU A 283 0.41 1.28 -14.84
N PRO A 284 1.25 0.32 -15.27
CA PRO A 284 0.88 -0.64 -16.29
C PRO A 284 -0.23 -1.60 -15.83
N TYR A 285 -0.99 -2.10 -16.81
CA TYR A 285 -1.80 -3.29 -16.61
C TYR A 285 -0.88 -4.51 -16.48
N GLU A 286 -0.86 -5.11 -15.29
CA GLU A 286 0.00 -6.25 -14.95
C GLU A 286 -0.76 -7.58 -14.94
N GLY A 287 -1.95 -7.60 -15.53
CA GLY A 287 -2.81 -8.79 -15.57
C GLY A 287 -3.89 -8.80 -14.48
N VAL A 288 -4.52 -9.97 -14.37
CA VAL A 288 -5.43 -10.35 -13.28
C VAL A 288 -4.71 -11.33 -12.34
N GLY A 289 -5.38 -11.80 -11.29
CA GLY A 289 -4.76 -12.61 -10.25
C GLY A 289 -3.72 -11.77 -9.50
N ASP A 290 -2.56 -12.37 -9.23
CA ASP A 290 -1.51 -11.73 -8.45
C ASP A 290 -1.08 -10.37 -9.01
N GLY A 291 -0.94 -10.28 -10.33
CA GLY A 291 -0.49 -9.07 -11.02
C GLY A 291 -1.37 -7.85 -10.76
N ALA A 292 -2.66 -8.05 -10.45
CA ALA A 292 -3.55 -6.93 -10.14
C ALA A 292 -3.21 -6.25 -8.82
N GLY A 293 -2.63 -6.97 -7.85
CA GLY A 293 -2.27 -6.50 -6.51
C GLY A 293 -0.91 -5.83 -6.40
N PHE A 294 -0.11 -5.76 -7.46
CA PHE A 294 1.27 -5.28 -7.38
C PHE A 294 1.40 -3.76 -7.22
N LYS A 295 0.54 -2.99 -7.89
CA LYS A 295 0.65 -1.52 -7.94
C LYS A 295 0.57 -0.84 -6.55
N PRO A 296 -0.35 -1.21 -5.64
CA PRO A 296 -0.42 -0.60 -4.30
C PRO A 296 0.88 -0.70 -3.50
N ILE A 297 1.63 -1.78 -3.63
CA ILE A 297 2.91 -1.98 -2.94
C ILE A 297 3.91 -0.89 -3.33
N LEU A 298 3.96 -0.52 -4.62
CA LEU A 298 4.75 0.60 -5.11
C LEU A 298 4.19 1.95 -4.66
N VAL A 299 2.89 2.16 -4.85
CA VAL A 299 2.20 3.43 -4.56
C VAL A 299 2.43 3.85 -3.11
N ARG A 300 2.35 2.91 -2.16
CA ARG A 300 2.61 3.16 -0.74
C ARG A 300 4.00 3.72 -0.48
N GLN A 301 5.02 3.17 -1.15
CA GLN A 301 6.40 3.62 -0.94
C GLN A 301 6.71 4.93 -1.66
N LEU A 302 6.11 5.19 -2.82
CA LEU A 302 6.19 6.49 -3.48
C LEU A 302 5.49 7.59 -2.67
N HIS A 303 4.35 7.29 -2.07
CA HIS A 303 3.66 8.22 -1.18
C HIS A 303 4.50 8.53 0.06
N ARG A 304 5.04 7.50 0.71
CA ARG A 304 5.98 7.66 1.84
C ARG A 304 7.17 8.56 1.50
N LEU A 305 7.83 8.32 0.36
CA LEU A 305 8.88 9.22 -0.12
C LEU A 305 8.38 10.66 -0.24
N ALA A 306 7.21 10.84 -0.85
CA ALA A 306 6.68 12.15 -1.15
C ALA A 306 6.25 12.96 0.06
N VAL A 307 5.57 12.32 1.01
CA VAL A 307 4.94 12.97 2.15
C VAL A 307 5.83 12.92 3.39
N GLU A 308 6.35 11.76 3.76
CA GLU A 308 7.15 11.60 4.98
C GLU A 308 8.61 12.04 4.80
N LEU A 309 9.18 11.79 3.62
CA LEU A 309 10.61 12.04 3.33
C LEU A 309 10.86 13.28 2.45
N GLY A 310 9.83 14.11 2.27
CA GLY A 310 9.94 15.44 1.65
C GLY A 310 10.30 15.40 0.16
N GLN A 311 9.78 14.42 -0.59
CA GLN A 311 10.02 14.26 -2.03
C GLN A 311 8.77 14.54 -2.88
N PRO A 312 8.23 15.78 -2.86
CA PRO A 312 6.92 16.10 -3.44
C PRO A 312 6.83 15.89 -4.96
N GLN A 313 7.96 15.69 -5.65
CA GLN A 313 7.99 15.41 -7.09
C GLN A 313 7.17 14.18 -7.50
N TYR A 314 6.91 13.22 -6.60
CA TYR A 314 6.11 12.03 -6.91
C TYR A 314 4.59 12.25 -6.74
N LEU A 315 4.14 13.32 -6.08
CA LEU A 315 2.71 13.59 -5.83
C LEU A 315 1.88 13.73 -7.11
N PRO A 316 2.31 14.45 -8.16
CA PRO A 316 1.53 14.54 -9.40
C PRO A 316 1.32 13.19 -10.07
N PHE A 317 2.34 12.32 -10.08
CA PHE A 317 2.25 10.96 -10.62
C PHE A 317 1.23 10.11 -9.86
N LEU A 318 1.27 10.15 -8.52
CA LEU A 318 0.33 9.46 -7.65
C LEU A 318 -1.11 9.94 -7.85
N ARG A 319 -1.33 11.26 -7.86
CA ARG A 319 -2.66 11.86 -8.08
C ARG A 319 -3.23 11.51 -9.45
N HIS A 320 -2.40 11.54 -10.49
CA HIS A 320 -2.83 11.17 -11.85
C HIS A 320 -3.31 9.72 -11.92
N ASN A 321 -2.58 8.78 -11.31
CA ASN A 321 -3.00 7.38 -11.23
C ASN A 321 -4.32 7.21 -10.47
N ALA A 322 -4.47 7.86 -9.31
CA ALA A 322 -5.70 7.86 -8.52
C ALA A 322 -6.90 8.40 -9.31
N GLU A 323 -6.73 9.50 -10.04
CA GLU A 323 -7.79 10.07 -10.87
C GLU A 323 -8.20 9.14 -12.03
N ARG A 324 -7.22 8.52 -12.69
CA ARG A 324 -7.49 7.59 -13.81
C ARG A 324 -8.21 6.33 -13.32
N ALA A 325 -7.73 5.72 -12.24
CA ALA A 325 -8.38 4.57 -11.62
C ALA A 325 -9.82 4.89 -11.20
N TRP A 326 -10.04 6.02 -10.52
CA TRP A 326 -11.39 6.43 -10.10
C TRP A 326 -12.33 6.67 -11.28
N ARG A 327 -11.86 7.35 -12.34
CA ARG A 327 -12.69 7.61 -13.54
C ARG A 327 -13.07 6.32 -14.28
N ASN A 328 -12.21 5.32 -14.22
CA ASN A 328 -12.39 4.04 -14.90
C ASN A 328 -13.10 2.97 -14.06
N ARG A 329 -13.49 3.25 -12.81
CA ARG A 329 -14.31 2.32 -12.01
C ARG A 329 -15.66 2.04 -12.65
N ARG A 330 -16.29 0.91 -12.31
CA ARG A 330 -17.68 0.64 -12.67
C ARG A 330 -18.62 1.56 -11.89
N THR A 331 -19.55 2.22 -12.57
CA THR A 331 -20.55 3.08 -11.90
C THR A 331 -21.65 2.28 -11.23
N SER A 332 -21.82 1.00 -11.56
CA SER A 332 -22.85 0.12 -11.01
C SER A 332 -22.61 -0.28 -9.55
N ASP A 333 -21.35 -0.51 -9.19
CA ASP A 333 -20.94 -1.01 -7.87
C ASP A 333 -19.70 -0.28 -7.31
N GLY A 334 -19.10 0.64 -8.06
CA GLY A 334 -17.94 1.43 -7.64
C GLY A 334 -16.60 0.70 -7.74
N LEU A 335 -16.58 -0.54 -8.22
CA LEU A 335 -15.37 -1.36 -8.24
C LEU A 335 -14.37 -0.92 -9.33
N ILE A 336 -13.09 -0.87 -8.96
CA ILE A 336 -11.98 -0.48 -9.84
C ILE A 336 -11.32 -1.72 -10.42
N GLY A 337 -11.06 -1.71 -11.73
CA GLY A 337 -10.45 -2.82 -12.47
C GLY A 337 -8.92 -2.86 -12.40
N PRO A 338 -8.30 -3.87 -13.01
CA PRO A 338 -6.86 -4.10 -12.91
C PRO A 338 -6.04 -3.16 -13.81
N ASP A 339 -6.64 -2.65 -14.89
CA ASP A 339 -6.10 -1.61 -15.75
C ASP A 339 -6.67 -0.26 -15.32
N TRP A 340 -5.85 0.57 -14.68
CA TRP A 340 -6.28 1.90 -14.24
C TRP A 340 -6.44 2.89 -15.40
N ASN A 341 -6.02 2.50 -16.61
CA ASN A 341 -6.14 3.30 -17.81
C ASN A 341 -7.37 3.00 -18.67
N SER A 342 -8.11 1.92 -18.36
CA SER A 342 -9.29 1.48 -19.12
C SER A 342 -10.49 1.23 -18.20
N PRO A 343 -11.74 1.39 -18.69
CA PRO A 343 -12.92 1.05 -17.91
C PRO A 343 -12.84 -0.37 -17.32
N ALA A 344 -13.19 -0.50 -16.05
CA ALA A 344 -13.21 -1.77 -15.34
C ALA A 344 -14.13 -2.77 -16.06
N PRO A 345 -13.71 -4.04 -16.21
CA PRO A 345 -14.46 -5.03 -16.97
C PRO A 345 -15.80 -5.36 -16.30
N ASN A 346 -16.78 -5.75 -17.11
CA ASN A 346 -18.05 -6.29 -16.61
C ASN A 346 -17.87 -7.70 -16.04
N GLY A 347 -18.76 -8.09 -15.14
CA GLY A 347 -18.78 -9.43 -14.53
C GLY A 347 -18.06 -9.49 -13.18
N PRO A 348 -17.91 -10.70 -12.61
CA PRO A 348 -17.25 -10.90 -11.32
C PRO A 348 -15.80 -10.41 -11.35
N LEU A 349 -15.41 -9.66 -10.33
CA LEU A 349 -14.06 -9.11 -10.19
C LEU A 349 -13.38 -9.68 -8.95
N GLN A 350 -12.09 -9.98 -9.04
CA GLN A 350 -11.31 -10.50 -7.93
C GLN A 350 -11.10 -9.45 -6.84
N SER A 351 -11.15 -9.87 -5.57
CA SER A 351 -10.98 -8.98 -4.41
C SER A 351 -9.64 -8.28 -4.43
N LEU A 352 -8.53 -8.97 -4.73
CA LEU A 352 -7.21 -8.35 -4.86
C LEU A 352 -7.20 -7.22 -5.91
N THR A 353 -7.92 -7.41 -7.03
CA THR A 353 -8.02 -6.39 -8.08
C THR A 353 -8.77 -5.15 -7.61
N ALA A 354 -9.97 -5.33 -7.05
CA ALA A 354 -10.77 -4.21 -6.57
C ALA A 354 -10.09 -3.51 -5.38
N GLY A 355 -9.53 -4.31 -4.47
CA GLY A 355 -8.78 -3.85 -3.30
C GLY A 355 -7.57 -3.03 -3.68
N ALA A 356 -6.86 -3.38 -4.76
CA ALA A 356 -5.73 -2.58 -5.25
C ALA A 356 -6.14 -1.17 -5.70
N GLY A 357 -7.29 -1.04 -6.37
CA GLY A 357 -7.84 0.26 -6.74
C GLY A 357 -8.31 1.08 -5.54
N ALA A 358 -8.94 0.42 -4.55
CA ALA A 358 -9.32 1.08 -3.29
C ALA A 358 -8.09 1.54 -2.50
N ALA A 359 -7.05 0.71 -2.41
CA ALA A 359 -5.82 1.00 -1.68
C ALA A 359 -5.10 2.21 -2.27
N LEU A 360 -5.01 2.30 -3.60
CA LEU A 360 -4.50 3.50 -4.27
C LEU A 360 -5.18 4.79 -3.78
N LEU A 361 -6.51 4.78 -3.66
CA LEU A 361 -7.25 5.97 -3.24
C LEU A 361 -7.06 6.26 -1.76
N GLN A 362 -7.01 5.24 -0.91
CA GLN A 362 -6.68 5.39 0.51
C GLN A 362 -5.28 6.02 0.69
N ILE A 363 -4.28 5.45 0.03
CA ILE A 363 -2.89 5.90 0.13
C ILE A 363 -2.72 7.33 -0.38
N VAL A 364 -3.27 7.67 -1.55
CA VAL A 364 -3.08 9.02 -2.13
C VAL A 364 -3.86 10.11 -1.38
N ALA A 365 -4.81 9.72 -0.52
CA ALA A 365 -5.58 10.62 0.32
C ALA A 365 -5.02 10.76 1.75
N LEU A 366 -3.97 10.02 2.13
CA LEU A 366 -3.11 10.28 3.30
C LEU A 366 -2.34 11.60 3.09
#